data_AF-A0A8H4YCN5-F1
#
_entry.id   AF-A0A8H4YCN5-F1
#
_cell.length_a   1.000
_cell.length_b   1.000
_cell.length_c   1.000
_cell.angle_alpha   90.00
_cell.angle_beta   90.00
_cell.angle_gamma   90.00
#
_symmetry.space_group_name_H-M   'P 1'
#
loop_
_entity.id
_entity.type
_entity.pdbx_description
1 polymer ?
#
loop_
_entity_poly.entity_id
_entity_poly.type
_entity_poly.pdbx_seq_one_letter_code
_entity_poly.pdbx_strand_id
1 'polypeptide(L)'
;MKLLTLGGSVVALLHSVVSAASDQRGTAEPFVNGLADYPNAWNPKSPQDGFVCLKVDNSTPTFDATWNWDQNIQDVHSFPYVRFNHEHLPMRLSSLESIRLSTDWIYSPGNPSKTPRNFSNSAWAANKAGLESQGVQANAAWDFFLDEDRNRTLYPQVAAIEFMVWLGSVGDPWWLGRENNTILSNVTLGGTEFLLYYGRNSGGTHVFTAVTRDDQDVLSLDEDFYPLFEYILKQAHQHADTPDDVPKDPWLGIVEFGTETWLSDGNVTFTAANFGMRLRGNATNGGDTTSDDDDDDESSSGQDDAGNDPNESSGQDDQEDDAARLMSRSALGCVISAALVISAVLS
;
A
#
# COMPACT_ATOMS: atom_id res chain seq x y z
N MET A 1 55.47 41.36 17.07
CA MET A 1 56.33 40.18 16.86
C MET A 1 56.13 39.24 18.04
N LYS A 2 55.75 37.96 17.78
CA LYS A 2 55.50 36.81 18.70
C LYS A 2 54.23 36.94 19.57
N LEU A 3 53.13 36.21 19.38
CA LEU A 3 52.82 34.77 19.15
C LEU A 3 53.06 33.88 20.38
N LEU A 4 51.97 33.40 21.00
CA LEU A 4 51.86 32.05 21.56
C LEU A 4 50.38 31.65 21.71
N THR A 5 50.10 30.48 21.17
CA THR A 5 48.88 29.71 20.96
C THR A 5 48.62 28.73 22.10
N LEU A 6 47.34 28.34 22.31
CA LEU A 6 46.81 27.03 22.76
C LEU A 6 45.37 27.28 23.25
N GLY A 7 44.31 26.56 22.90
CA GLY A 7 44.10 25.37 22.08
C GLY A 7 42.62 25.01 22.30
N GLY A 8 41.78 25.12 21.27
CA GLY A 8 40.36 24.76 21.34
C GLY A 8 40.11 23.59 20.39
N SER A 9 39.88 22.41 20.95
CA SER A 9 39.54 21.22 20.19
C SER A 9 38.14 21.36 19.57
N VAL A 10 38.10 21.33 18.24
CA VAL A 10 36.88 21.09 17.46
C VAL A 10 36.69 19.58 17.38
N VAL A 11 35.66 19.05 18.02
CA VAL A 11 35.23 17.66 17.81
C VAL A 11 34.40 17.65 16.53
N ALA A 12 35.00 17.12 15.46
CA ALA A 12 34.29 16.73 14.26
C ALA A 12 33.50 15.44 14.57
N LEU A 13 32.16 15.51 14.50
CA LEU A 13 31.35 14.30 14.43
C LEU A 13 31.47 13.73 13.01
N LEU A 14 32.17 12.60 12.95
CA LEU A 14 32.29 11.74 11.79
C LEU A 14 30.90 11.21 11.40
N HIS A 15 30.51 11.41 10.14
CA HIS A 15 29.47 10.62 9.51
C HIS A 15 29.99 9.19 9.38
N SER A 16 29.39 8.25 10.10
CA SER A 16 29.57 6.83 9.86
C SER A 16 28.80 6.45 8.60
N VAL A 17 29.55 6.25 7.53
CA VAL A 17 29.15 5.47 6.34
C VAL A 17 29.02 4.03 6.81
N VAL A 18 27.82 3.44 6.73
CA VAL A 18 27.68 1.99 6.84
C VAL A 18 27.47 1.45 5.43
N SER A 19 28.54 0.82 4.94
CA SER A 19 28.52 -0.13 3.83
C SER A 19 28.07 -1.47 4.40
N ALA A 20 27.08 -2.12 3.79
CA ALA A 20 26.76 -3.51 4.09
C ALA A 20 26.63 -4.28 2.77
N ALA A 21 27.62 -5.13 2.54
CA ALA A 21 27.66 -6.14 1.50
C ALA A 21 26.70 -7.29 1.85
N SER A 22 26.17 -7.95 0.82
CA SER A 22 25.25 -9.09 0.93
C SER A 22 25.92 -10.32 1.55
N ASP A 23 25.14 -11.10 2.29
CA ASP A 23 25.34 -12.55 2.39
C ASP A 23 23.97 -13.26 2.32
N GLN A 24 23.92 -14.36 1.57
CA GLN A 24 22.71 -15.11 1.21
C GLN A 24 22.38 -16.19 2.26
N ARG A 25 21.07 -16.50 2.35
CA ARG A 25 20.38 -17.59 3.08
C ARG A 25 20.10 -17.34 4.57
N GLY A 26 18.84 -17.03 4.87
CA GLY A 26 18.22 -17.28 6.19
C GLY A 26 17.34 -16.13 6.70
N THR A 27 16.09 -16.47 7.04
CA THR A 27 15.11 -15.74 7.88
C THR A 27 14.68 -14.34 7.42
N ALA A 28 13.41 -14.22 7.00
CA ALA A 28 12.76 -12.95 6.70
C ALA A 28 12.56 -12.12 7.98
N GLU A 29 13.43 -11.14 8.18
CA GLU A 29 13.29 -10.08 9.18
C GLU A 29 12.21 -9.06 8.75
N PRO A 30 11.47 -8.43 9.69
CA PRO A 30 10.48 -7.41 9.37
C PRO A 30 11.14 -6.18 8.73
N PHE A 31 10.67 -5.83 7.54
CA PHE A 31 11.22 -4.74 6.72
C PHE A 31 10.73 -3.38 7.21
N VAL A 32 11.55 -2.65 7.98
CA VAL A 32 11.21 -1.30 8.50
C VAL A 32 11.66 -0.17 7.54
N ASN A 33 12.55 -0.44 6.57
CA ASN A 33 13.16 0.56 5.69
C ASN A 33 12.37 0.89 4.39
N GLY A 34 11.08 0.60 4.35
CA GLY A 34 10.27 0.72 3.14
C GLY A 34 8.87 1.29 3.37
N LEU A 35 8.64 2.07 4.42
CA LEU A 35 7.32 2.64 4.69
C LEU A 35 7.25 4.11 4.27
N ALA A 36 6.11 4.53 3.73
CA ALA A 36 5.80 5.93 3.46
C ALA A 36 4.40 6.26 3.95
N ASP A 37 4.29 7.28 4.81
CA ASP A 37 3.04 7.67 5.47
C ASP A 37 2.45 8.94 4.84
N TYR A 38 1.14 8.92 4.60
CA TYR A 38 0.45 10.02 3.92
C TYR A 38 -0.84 10.41 4.66
N PRO A 39 -1.08 11.70 4.94
CA PRO A 39 -2.36 12.15 5.52
C PRO A 39 -3.52 12.09 4.52
N ASN A 40 -3.22 12.23 3.23
CA ASN A 40 -4.10 11.98 2.08
C ASN A 40 -5.55 12.52 2.20
N ALA A 41 -5.69 13.83 2.39
CA ALA A 41 -6.96 14.55 2.25
C ALA A 41 -7.28 14.83 0.77
N TRP A 42 -7.69 13.79 0.04
CA TRP A 42 -7.78 13.84 -1.42
C TRP A 42 -9.10 14.43 -1.95
N ASN A 43 -10.19 14.37 -1.17
CA ASN A 43 -11.51 14.68 -1.71
C ASN A 43 -11.76 16.21 -1.75
N PRO A 44 -11.98 16.81 -2.94
CA PRO A 44 -12.26 18.24 -3.05
C PRO A 44 -13.63 18.66 -2.50
N LYS A 45 -14.52 17.72 -2.19
CA LYS A 45 -15.83 17.97 -1.57
C LYS A 45 -15.78 18.03 -0.03
N SER A 46 -14.61 17.83 0.56
CA SER A 46 -14.46 17.87 2.01
C SER A 46 -14.88 19.21 2.60
N PRO A 47 -15.45 19.23 3.82
CA PRO A 47 -15.76 20.46 4.53
C PRO A 47 -14.54 21.37 4.64
N GLN A 48 -14.74 22.69 4.46
CA GLN A 48 -13.63 23.67 4.47
C GLN A 48 -12.92 23.76 5.82
N ASP A 49 -13.65 23.56 6.91
CA ASP A 49 -13.12 23.66 8.28
C ASP A 49 -12.67 22.30 8.85
N GLY A 50 -12.80 21.22 8.09
CA GLY A 50 -12.33 19.90 8.48
C GLY A 50 -10.83 19.71 8.24
N PHE A 51 -10.27 18.67 8.85
CA PHE A 51 -8.83 18.39 8.73
C PHE A 51 -8.48 16.92 8.97
N VAL A 52 -7.28 16.55 8.54
CA VAL A 52 -6.55 15.34 8.95
C VAL A 52 -5.09 15.72 9.20
N CYS A 53 -4.51 15.18 10.26
CA CYS A 53 -3.14 15.39 10.69
C CYS A 53 -2.50 14.06 11.00
N LEU A 54 -1.30 13.83 10.46
CA LEU A 54 -0.55 12.59 10.65
C LEU A 54 0.66 12.85 11.55
N LYS A 55 0.85 11.98 12.54
CA LYS A 55 2.04 11.93 13.37
C LYS A 55 2.67 10.56 13.25
N VAL A 56 3.90 10.52 12.73
CA VAL A 56 4.67 9.28 12.55
C VAL A 56 5.73 9.19 13.64
N ASP A 57 5.89 8.02 14.25
CA ASP A 57 7.03 7.72 15.11
C ASP A 57 8.00 6.84 14.33
N ASN A 58 9.16 7.38 13.94
CA ASN A 58 10.15 6.60 13.18
C ASN A 58 10.95 5.63 14.05
N SER A 59 10.85 5.72 15.38
CA SER A 59 11.55 4.78 16.28
C SER A 59 10.82 3.45 16.44
N THR A 60 9.54 3.40 16.07
CA THR A 60 8.70 2.19 16.04
C THR A 60 7.68 2.41 14.93
N PRO A 61 7.62 1.57 13.87
CA PRO A 61 6.81 1.84 12.67
C PRO A 61 5.32 1.96 13.03
N THR A 62 4.89 3.18 13.34
CA THR A 62 3.58 3.53 13.86
C THR A 62 3.19 4.92 13.39
N PHE A 63 1.89 5.12 13.16
CA PHE A 63 1.35 6.44 12.92
C PHE A 63 0.05 6.67 13.69
N ASP A 64 -0.21 7.94 13.95
CA ASP A 64 -1.46 8.44 14.50
C ASP A 64 -2.06 9.44 13.51
N ALA A 65 -3.29 9.20 13.08
CA ALA A 65 -4.05 10.11 12.22
C ALA A 65 -5.19 10.74 13.03
N THR A 66 -5.04 12.01 13.39
CA THR A 66 -6.11 12.79 14.05
C THR A 66 -6.86 13.60 13.02
N TRP A 67 -8.19 13.50 13.00
CA TRP A 67 -9.02 14.16 12.01
C TRP A 67 -10.39 14.58 12.57
N ASN A 68 -11.07 15.44 11.81
CA ASN A 68 -12.43 15.89 12.06
C ASN A 68 -13.06 16.34 10.73
N TRP A 69 -14.22 15.77 10.40
CA TRP A 69 -15.06 16.17 9.28
C TRP A 69 -16.50 16.23 9.79
N ASP A 70 -17.05 17.43 9.96
CA ASP A 70 -18.31 17.66 10.68
C ASP A 70 -19.56 17.56 9.79
N GLN A 71 -19.39 17.41 8.48
CA GLN A 71 -20.44 17.47 7.46
C GLN A 71 -20.15 16.47 6.34
N ASN A 72 -21.11 16.28 5.41
CA ASN A 72 -20.96 15.49 4.18
C ASN A 72 -20.66 14.00 4.38
N ILE A 73 -21.36 13.36 5.32
CA ILE A 73 -21.28 11.91 5.65
C ILE A 73 -21.31 10.93 4.45
N GLN A 74 -21.78 11.36 3.28
CA GLN A 74 -21.87 10.52 2.07
C GLN A 74 -20.54 10.41 1.30
N ASP A 75 -19.55 11.25 1.62
CA ASP A 75 -18.29 11.34 0.90
C ASP A 75 -17.13 10.93 1.83
N VAL A 76 -16.19 10.12 1.33
CA VAL A 76 -14.90 9.90 2.00
C VAL A 76 -14.07 11.17 1.89
N HIS A 77 -13.55 11.71 2.98
CA HIS A 77 -12.80 12.98 2.97
C HIS A 77 -11.29 12.82 2.90
N SER A 78 -10.78 11.78 3.56
CA SER A 78 -9.36 11.42 3.53
C SER A 78 -9.18 9.93 3.76
N PHE A 79 -8.05 9.41 3.28
CA PHE A 79 -7.58 8.06 3.56
C PHE A 79 -6.15 8.13 4.10
N PRO A 80 -5.90 8.57 5.35
CA PRO A 80 -4.55 8.53 5.93
C PRO A 80 -4.05 7.08 6.04
N TYR A 81 -2.89 6.80 5.45
CA TYR A 81 -2.34 5.45 5.32
C TYR A 81 -0.81 5.40 5.47
N VAL A 82 -0.32 4.18 5.70
CA VAL A 82 1.06 3.76 5.43
C VAL A 82 1.08 2.93 4.15
N ARG A 83 2.04 3.23 3.27
CA ARG A 83 2.33 2.48 2.03
C ARG A 83 3.60 1.66 2.20
N PHE A 84 3.55 0.41 1.75
CA PHE A 84 4.71 -0.48 1.73
C PHE A 84 5.44 -0.34 0.38
N ASN A 85 6.58 0.35 0.41
CA ASN A 85 7.55 0.42 -0.68
C ASN A 85 8.53 -0.75 -0.53
N HIS A 86 8.36 -1.76 -1.37
CA HIS A 86 9.23 -2.94 -1.40
C HIS A 86 9.88 -3.05 -2.77
N GLU A 87 11.15 -3.45 -2.83
CA GLU A 87 11.93 -3.48 -4.08
C GLU A 87 11.34 -4.41 -5.15
N HIS A 88 10.62 -5.44 -4.73
CA HIS A 88 9.90 -6.35 -5.62
C HIS A 88 8.52 -5.83 -6.08
N LEU A 89 7.99 -4.74 -5.53
CA LEU A 89 6.72 -4.16 -6.01
C LEU A 89 6.97 -3.10 -7.10
N PRO A 90 6.11 -3.02 -8.15
CA PRO A 90 5.05 -3.97 -8.46
C PRO A 90 5.55 -5.35 -8.94
N MET A 91 4.84 -6.43 -8.58
CA MET A 91 5.12 -7.81 -9.05
C MET A 91 3.87 -8.52 -9.60
N ARG A 92 4.04 -9.45 -10.54
CA ARG A 92 2.95 -10.30 -11.02
C ARG A 92 2.43 -11.21 -9.90
N LEU A 93 1.11 -11.38 -9.84
CA LEU A 93 0.49 -12.31 -8.89
C LEU A 93 0.94 -13.75 -9.12
N SER A 94 1.15 -14.17 -10.37
CA SER A 94 1.70 -15.50 -10.68
C SER A 94 3.10 -15.76 -10.13
N SER A 95 3.87 -14.69 -9.84
CA SER A 95 5.21 -14.77 -9.24
C SER A 95 5.18 -14.84 -7.71
N LEU A 96 4.04 -14.54 -7.07
CA LEU A 96 3.85 -14.61 -5.63
C LEU A 96 3.52 -16.03 -5.19
N GLU A 97 4.15 -16.47 -4.10
CA GLU A 97 3.74 -17.68 -3.37
C GLU A 97 3.09 -17.33 -2.01
N SER A 98 3.47 -16.21 -1.41
CA SER A 98 2.86 -15.68 -0.19
C SER A 98 3.08 -14.17 -0.08
N ILE A 99 2.10 -13.46 0.46
CA ILE A 99 2.22 -12.06 0.88
C ILE A 99 1.63 -11.95 2.28
N ARG A 100 2.51 -12.05 3.28
CA ARG A 100 2.11 -12.00 4.69
C ARG A 100 2.16 -10.57 5.19
N LEU A 101 1.01 -10.05 5.60
CA LEU A 101 0.84 -8.68 6.08
C LEU A 101 0.47 -8.69 7.55
N SER A 102 1.06 -7.77 8.32
CA SER A 102 0.73 -7.58 9.72
C SER A 102 0.48 -6.11 10.06
N THR A 103 -0.47 -5.89 10.97
CA THR A 103 -0.75 -4.57 11.53
C THR A 103 -1.58 -4.71 12.80
N ASP A 104 -1.41 -3.73 13.70
CA ASP A 104 -2.33 -3.45 14.78
C ASP A 104 -2.97 -2.08 14.59
N TRP A 105 -4.24 -1.94 14.92
CA TRP A 105 -4.94 -0.65 14.86
C TRP A 105 -5.99 -0.47 15.94
N ILE A 106 -6.29 0.79 16.25
CA ILE A 106 -7.42 1.19 17.11
C ILE A 106 -7.82 2.63 16.80
N TYR A 107 -9.09 2.96 17.04
CA TYR A 107 -9.57 4.34 17.09
C TYR A 107 -9.78 4.79 18.54
N SER A 108 -9.56 6.08 18.81
CA SER A 108 -9.83 6.70 20.11
C SER A 108 -10.49 8.08 19.96
N PRO A 109 -11.42 8.47 20.86
CA PRO A 109 -11.97 9.81 20.90
C PRO A 109 -10.90 10.87 21.20
N GLY A 110 -11.04 12.04 20.58
CA GLY A 110 -10.23 13.23 20.85
C GLY A 110 -8.90 13.26 20.11
N ASN A 111 -7.97 14.04 20.68
CA ASN A 111 -6.57 14.15 20.23
C ASN A 111 -5.66 13.97 21.45
N PRO A 112 -5.40 12.72 21.87
CA PRO A 112 -4.66 12.47 23.10
C PRO A 112 -3.23 12.98 23.00
N SER A 113 -2.72 13.65 24.04
CA SER A 113 -1.33 14.13 24.10
C SER A 113 -0.31 12.98 24.02
N LYS A 114 -0.71 11.79 24.45
CA LYS A 114 -0.02 10.52 24.24
C LYS A 114 -1.03 9.46 23.80
N THR A 115 -0.91 9.03 22.55
CA THR A 115 -1.78 8.01 21.96
C THR A 115 -1.56 6.65 22.62
N PRO A 116 -2.58 6.03 23.23
CA PRO A 116 -2.44 4.70 23.82
C PRO A 116 -2.22 3.64 22.73
N ARG A 117 -1.14 2.86 22.84
CA ARG A 117 -0.87 1.68 21.99
C ARG A 117 -1.46 0.42 22.63
N ASN A 118 -2.77 0.43 22.89
CA ASN A 118 -3.49 -0.71 23.47
C ASN A 118 -4.55 -1.19 22.48
N PHE A 119 -4.21 -2.24 21.72
CA PHE A 119 -5.04 -2.81 20.65
C PHE A 119 -5.95 -3.95 21.14
N SER A 120 -6.29 -3.98 22.44
CA SER A 120 -7.17 -5.01 23.00
C SER A 120 -8.64 -4.74 22.69
N ASN A 121 -9.42 -5.82 22.50
CA ASN A 121 -10.88 -5.74 22.32
C ASN A 121 -11.60 -4.97 23.43
N SER A 122 -11.10 -5.03 24.67
CA SER A 122 -11.67 -4.25 25.77
C SER A 122 -11.44 -2.75 25.64
N ALA A 123 -10.26 -2.33 25.17
CA ALA A 123 -9.99 -0.93 24.90
C ALA A 123 -10.83 -0.46 23.70
N TRP A 124 -10.95 -1.32 22.68
CA TRP A 124 -11.75 -1.02 21.51
C TRP A 124 -13.21 -0.82 21.81
N ALA A 125 -13.86 -1.73 22.54
CA ALA A 125 -15.26 -1.60 22.92
C ALA A 125 -15.54 -0.31 23.69
N ALA A 126 -14.63 0.10 24.58
CA ALA A 126 -14.75 1.35 25.32
C ALA A 126 -14.62 2.58 24.41
N ASN A 127 -13.66 2.56 23.49
CA ASN A 127 -13.45 3.67 22.54
C ASN A 127 -14.60 3.76 21.53
N LYS A 128 -15.03 2.64 20.95
CA LYS A 128 -16.08 2.54 19.92
C LYS A 128 -17.38 3.16 20.40
N ALA A 129 -17.82 2.86 21.63
CA ALA A 129 -19.01 3.48 22.22
C ALA A 129 -18.90 5.02 22.33
N GLY A 130 -17.73 5.55 22.67
CA GLY A 130 -17.47 6.99 22.70
C GLY A 130 -17.52 7.61 21.30
N LEU A 131 -16.90 6.95 20.32
CA LEU A 131 -16.85 7.41 18.93
C LEU A 131 -18.23 7.40 18.27
N GLU A 132 -19.02 6.34 18.49
CA GLU A 132 -20.40 6.26 18.00
C GLU A 132 -21.28 7.37 18.58
N SER A 133 -21.04 7.77 19.84
CA SER A 133 -21.74 8.91 20.45
C SER A 133 -21.40 10.26 19.81
N GLN A 134 -20.26 10.35 19.11
CA GLN A 134 -19.83 11.50 18.31
C GLN A 134 -20.20 11.36 16.83
N GLY A 135 -21.03 10.37 16.47
CA GLY A 135 -21.46 10.15 15.09
C GLY A 135 -20.34 9.73 14.14
N VAL A 136 -19.24 9.18 14.68
CA VAL A 136 -18.06 8.86 13.88
C VAL A 136 -18.39 7.81 12.83
N GLN A 137 -17.94 8.04 11.60
CA GLN A 137 -17.96 7.06 10.52
C GLN A 137 -16.58 6.94 9.88
N ALA A 138 -15.99 5.76 10.02
CA ALA A 138 -14.66 5.43 9.51
C ALA A 138 -14.44 3.92 9.46
N ASN A 139 -13.44 3.49 8.69
CA ASN A 139 -13.00 2.09 8.64
C ASN A 139 -11.55 1.94 9.12
N ALA A 140 -11.06 0.71 9.13
CA ALA A 140 -9.63 0.42 9.07
C ALA A 140 -9.44 -0.61 7.96
N ALA A 141 -8.66 -0.29 6.94
CA ALA A 141 -8.62 -1.06 5.71
C ALA A 141 -7.21 -1.25 5.18
N TRP A 142 -6.95 -2.47 4.72
CA TRP A 142 -5.93 -2.70 3.70
C TRP A 142 -6.50 -2.33 2.33
N ASP A 143 -5.68 -1.72 1.49
CA ASP A 143 -6.04 -1.29 0.15
C ASP A 143 -4.96 -1.69 -0.86
N PHE A 144 -5.39 -2.29 -1.97
CA PHE A 144 -4.53 -2.95 -2.96
C PHE A 144 -4.97 -2.58 -4.37
N PHE A 145 -4.01 -2.31 -5.25
CA PHE A 145 -4.28 -1.95 -6.64
C PHE A 145 -3.60 -2.91 -7.61
N LEU A 146 -4.40 -3.45 -8.52
CA LEU A 146 -4.00 -4.48 -9.48
C LEU A 146 -4.37 -4.09 -10.92
N ASP A 147 -3.48 -4.40 -11.86
CA ASP A 147 -3.64 -4.07 -13.28
C ASP A 147 -2.76 -4.97 -14.15
N GLU A 148 -3.11 -5.16 -15.43
CA GLU A 148 -2.25 -5.82 -16.42
C GLU A 148 -1.03 -4.95 -16.74
N ASP A 149 -1.20 -3.63 -16.74
CA ASP A 149 -0.13 -2.65 -16.89
C ASP A 149 0.50 -2.34 -15.52
N ARG A 150 1.76 -2.73 -15.39
CA ARG A 150 2.58 -2.50 -14.19
C ARG A 150 2.52 -1.06 -13.68
N ASN A 151 2.55 -0.07 -14.58
CA ASN A 151 2.59 1.35 -14.17
C ASN A 151 1.22 1.84 -13.67
N ARG A 152 0.12 1.33 -14.23
CA ARG A 152 -1.24 1.71 -13.80
C ARG A 152 -1.53 1.31 -12.36
N THR A 153 -0.88 0.24 -11.86
CA THR A 153 -0.99 -0.18 -10.46
C THR A 153 -0.49 0.86 -9.45
N LEU A 154 0.28 1.86 -9.89
CA LEU A 154 0.80 2.95 -9.04
C LEU A 154 -0.16 4.15 -8.94
N TYR A 155 -1.30 4.07 -9.62
CA TYR A 155 -2.28 5.15 -9.71
C TYR A 155 -3.68 4.62 -9.40
N PRO A 156 -4.16 4.76 -8.15
CA PRO A 156 -5.47 4.25 -7.69
C PRO A 156 -6.64 4.56 -8.61
N GLN A 157 -6.63 5.75 -9.23
CA GLN A 157 -7.71 6.26 -10.07
C GLN A 157 -7.86 5.54 -11.42
N VAL A 158 -6.85 4.76 -11.84
CA VAL A 158 -6.82 4.12 -13.17
C VAL A 158 -6.43 2.65 -13.13
N ALA A 159 -6.17 2.07 -11.97
CA ALA A 159 -5.97 0.63 -11.85
C ALA A 159 -7.24 -0.12 -12.25
N ALA A 160 -7.08 -1.30 -12.86
CA ALA A 160 -8.21 -2.14 -13.27
C ALA A 160 -9.03 -2.64 -12.07
N ILE A 161 -8.34 -3.03 -11.00
CA ILE A 161 -8.95 -3.57 -9.78
C ILE A 161 -8.39 -2.83 -8.56
N GLU A 162 -9.30 -2.47 -7.66
CA GLU A 162 -9.05 -2.05 -6.29
C GLU A 162 -9.62 -3.17 -5.39
N PHE A 163 -8.80 -3.65 -4.47
CA PHE A 163 -9.22 -4.64 -3.50
C PHE A 163 -8.97 -4.10 -2.10
N MET A 164 -10.03 -4.00 -1.31
CA MET A 164 -9.95 -3.57 0.07
C MET A 164 -10.33 -4.70 1.05
N VAL A 165 -9.59 -4.82 2.15
CA VAL A 165 -9.95 -5.64 3.31
C VAL A 165 -10.17 -4.75 4.51
N TRP A 166 -11.43 -4.56 4.87
CA TRP A 166 -11.81 -3.77 6.03
C TRP A 166 -11.72 -4.66 7.27
N LEU A 167 -10.72 -4.39 8.10
CA LEU A 167 -10.52 -5.07 9.37
C LEU A 167 -11.54 -4.65 10.43
N GLY A 168 -12.15 -3.48 10.27
CA GLY A 168 -13.26 -3.06 11.11
C GLY A 168 -13.75 -1.66 10.79
N SER A 169 -14.75 -1.21 11.53
CA SER A 169 -15.36 0.11 11.33
C SER A 169 -15.94 0.70 12.61
N VAL A 170 -16.16 2.02 12.57
CA VAL A 170 -16.95 2.77 13.54
C VAL A 170 -18.17 3.34 12.85
N GLY A 171 -19.33 3.21 13.48
CA GLY A 171 -20.59 3.69 12.90
C GLY A 171 -21.00 2.85 11.70
N ASP A 172 -21.62 3.50 10.71
CA ASP A 172 -22.15 2.84 9.51
C ASP A 172 -21.55 3.45 8.21
N PRO A 173 -20.22 3.39 8.03
CA PRO A 173 -19.58 3.92 6.82
C PRO A 173 -20.04 3.18 5.57
N TRP A 174 -20.00 3.88 4.43
CA TRP A 174 -20.45 3.35 3.16
C TRP A 174 -19.28 2.72 2.37
N TRP A 175 -19.39 1.45 1.99
CA TRP A 175 -18.48 0.81 1.04
C TRP A 175 -19.13 0.58 -0.32
N LEU A 176 -18.31 0.50 -1.36
CA LEU A 176 -18.77 0.22 -2.72
C LEU A 176 -19.33 -1.20 -2.82
N GLY A 177 -20.42 -1.34 -3.59
CA GLY A 177 -21.10 -2.63 -3.76
C GLY A 177 -22.05 -3.02 -2.63
N ARG A 178 -22.19 -2.19 -1.59
CA ARG A 178 -23.17 -2.42 -0.51
C ARG A 178 -24.63 -2.26 -0.96
N GLU A 179 -24.88 -1.68 -2.13
CA GLU A 179 -26.22 -1.43 -2.65
C GLU A 179 -27.09 -2.70 -2.62
N ASN A 180 -28.26 -2.59 -1.98
CA ASN A 180 -29.19 -3.69 -1.73
C ASN A 180 -28.64 -4.85 -0.86
N ASN A 181 -27.50 -4.68 -0.18
CA ASN A 181 -26.80 -5.68 0.63
C ASN A 181 -26.55 -7.00 -0.13
N THR A 182 -26.24 -6.91 -1.43
CA THR A 182 -25.95 -8.11 -2.23
C THR A 182 -24.54 -8.60 -1.92
N ILE A 183 -24.44 -9.63 -1.08
CA ILE A 183 -23.18 -10.30 -0.78
C ILE A 183 -22.76 -11.09 -2.02
N LEU A 184 -21.56 -10.83 -2.53
CA LEU A 184 -21.01 -11.55 -3.66
C LEU A 184 -20.62 -12.97 -3.24
N SER A 185 -19.86 -13.06 -2.15
CA SER A 185 -19.44 -14.32 -1.56
C SER A 185 -18.93 -14.11 -0.13
N ASN A 186 -18.67 -15.21 0.58
CA ASN A 186 -17.93 -15.20 1.84
C ASN A 186 -16.46 -15.55 1.55
N VAL A 187 -15.53 -14.83 2.19
CA VAL A 187 -14.10 -15.11 2.12
C VAL A 187 -13.51 -15.27 3.51
N THR A 188 -12.43 -16.02 3.61
CA THR A 188 -11.73 -16.24 4.87
C THR A 188 -10.28 -15.82 4.73
N LEU A 189 -9.81 -15.04 5.68
CA LEU A 189 -8.39 -14.67 5.83
C LEU A 189 -7.94 -15.09 7.22
N GLY A 190 -7.02 -16.05 7.28
CA GLY A 190 -6.66 -16.70 8.54
C GLY A 190 -7.87 -17.38 9.18
N GLY A 191 -8.22 -16.96 10.40
CA GLY A 191 -9.39 -17.42 11.15
C GLY A 191 -10.65 -16.55 11.02
N THR A 192 -10.59 -15.45 10.27
CA THR A 192 -11.68 -14.46 10.20
C THR A 192 -12.48 -14.59 8.91
N GLU A 193 -13.80 -14.57 9.04
CA GLU A 193 -14.73 -14.51 7.90
C GLU A 193 -15.08 -13.06 7.53
N PHE A 194 -15.09 -12.80 6.22
CA PHE A 194 -15.47 -11.54 5.64
C PHE A 194 -16.58 -11.76 4.59
N LEU A 195 -17.42 -10.76 4.43
CA LEU A 195 -18.40 -10.66 3.36
C LEU A 195 -17.77 -9.85 2.22
N LEU A 196 -17.68 -10.45 1.04
CA LEU A 196 -17.15 -9.80 -0.15
C LEU A 196 -18.29 -9.08 -0.89
N TYR A 197 -18.04 -7.82 -1.22
CA TYR A 197 -18.90 -6.98 -2.04
C TYR A 197 -18.18 -6.57 -3.32
N TYR A 198 -18.96 -6.15 -4.32
CA TYR A 198 -18.45 -5.69 -5.60
C TYR A 198 -19.17 -4.42 -6.05
N GLY A 199 -18.41 -3.42 -6.48
CA GLY A 199 -18.92 -2.20 -7.08
C GLY A 199 -17.92 -1.54 -8.04
N ARG A 200 -18.21 -0.30 -8.42
CA ARG A 200 -17.34 0.55 -9.24
C ARG A 200 -17.10 1.87 -8.54
N ASN A 201 -15.86 2.35 -8.56
CA ASN A 201 -15.58 3.73 -8.16
C ASN A 201 -15.87 4.69 -9.33
N SER A 202 -15.77 6.01 -9.10
CA SER A 202 -16.04 7.01 -10.13
C SER A 202 -15.06 7.00 -11.32
N GLY A 203 -13.89 6.39 -11.14
CA GLY A 203 -12.89 6.18 -12.21
C GLY A 203 -13.19 4.96 -13.08
N GLY A 204 -14.19 4.16 -12.71
CA GLY A 204 -14.52 2.92 -13.38
C GLY A 204 -13.65 1.73 -12.95
N THR A 205 -12.84 1.82 -11.91
CA THR A 205 -12.12 0.66 -11.36
C THR A 205 -13.10 -0.35 -10.76
N HIS A 206 -12.84 -1.64 -10.94
CA HIS A 206 -13.56 -2.70 -10.25
C HIS A 206 -13.15 -2.72 -8.78
N VAL A 207 -14.08 -2.47 -7.87
CA VAL A 207 -13.79 -2.44 -6.43
C VAL A 207 -14.37 -3.67 -5.76
N PHE A 208 -13.50 -4.47 -5.16
CA PHE A 208 -13.88 -5.59 -4.30
C PHE A 208 -13.60 -5.21 -2.86
N THR A 209 -14.61 -5.26 -2.00
CA THR A 209 -14.45 -4.91 -0.58
C THR A 209 -14.84 -6.11 0.27
N ALA A 210 -13.87 -6.66 0.99
CA ALA A 210 -14.09 -7.68 2.01
C ALA A 210 -14.29 -6.99 3.36
N VAL A 211 -15.49 -7.09 3.94
CA VAL A 211 -15.85 -6.47 5.23
C VAL A 211 -16.07 -7.55 6.28
N THR A 212 -15.57 -7.34 7.50
CA THR A 212 -15.80 -8.26 8.61
C THR A 212 -17.28 -8.51 8.85
N ARG A 213 -17.60 -9.74 9.28
CA ARG A 213 -18.97 -10.14 9.61
C ARG A 213 -19.32 -9.72 11.06
N ASP A 214 -20.59 -9.38 11.33
CA ASP A 214 -21.20 -9.36 12.67
C ASP A 214 -20.35 -8.70 13.78
N ASP A 215 -19.97 -7.42 13.61
CA ASP A 215 -19.18 -6.62 14.57
C ASP A 215 -17.83 -7.27 15.00
N GLN A 216 -17.30 -8.21 14.20
CA GLN A 216 -16.03 -8.90 14.47
C GLN A 216 -14.83 -8.07 13.97
N ASP A 217 -14.67 -6.86 14.50
CA ASP A 217 -13.50 -6.02 14.19
C ASP A 217 -12.19 -6.74 14.59
N VAL A 218 -11.23 -6.78 13.66
CA VAL A 218 -9.92 -7.41 13.80
C VAL A 218 -8.86 -6.34 14.07
N LEU A 219 -8.58 -6.08 15.34
CA LEU A 219 -7.64 -5.03 15.77
C LEU A 219 -6.17 -5.38 15.53
N SER A 220 -5.87 -6.67 15.39
CA SER A 220 -4.52 -7.21 15.18
C SER A 220 -4.60 -8.31 14.14
N LEU A 221 -3.78 -8.18 13.09
CA LEU A 221 -3.71 -9.13 11.98
C LEU A 221 -2.25 -9.49 11.71
N ASP A 222 -1.97 -10.76 11.42
CA ASP A 222 -0.73 -11.25 10.80
C ASP A 222 -1.11 -12.46 9.96
N GLU A 223 -1.41 -12.23 8.68
CA GLU A 223 -2.00 -13.26 7.81
C GLU A 223 -1.41 -13.22 6.40
N ASP A 224 -1.47 -14.37 5.70
CA ASP A 224 -1.07 -14.48 4.30
C ASP A 224 -2.26 -14.16 3.38
N PHE A 225 -2.13 -13.07 2.62
CA PHE A 225 -3.17 -12.56 1.73
C PHE A 225 -3.16 -13.24 0.36
N TYR A 226 -2.12 -14.02 0.01
CA TYR A 226 -2.02 -14.59 -1.33
C TYR A 226 -3.24 -15.42 -1.76
N PRO A 227 -3.77 -16.34 -0.94
CA PRO A 227 -4.97 -17.10 -1.31
C PRO A 227 -6.21 -16.21 -1.54
N LEU A 228 -6.28 -15.07 -0.85
CA LEU A 228 -7.37 -14.12 -0.99
C LEU A 228 -7.28 -13.35 -2.32
N PHE A 229 -6.08 -12.97 -2.77
CA PHE A 229 -5.88 -12.39 -4.10
C PHE A 229 -6.33 -13.36 -5.22
N GLU A 230 -5.92 -14.63 -5.15
CA GLU A 230 -6.34 -15.65 -6.13
C GLU A 230 -7.87 -15.81 -6.15
N TYR A 231 -8.48 -15.85 -4.97
CA TYR A 231 -9.92 -15.98 -4.84
C TYR A 231 -10.67 -14.78 -5.44
N ILE A 232 -10.21 -13.57 -5.15
CA ILE A 232 -10.85 -12.34 -5.63
C ILE A 232 -10.70 -12.20 -7.13
N LEU A 233 -9.52 -12.53 -7.68
CA LEU A 233 -9.33 -12.53 -9.13
C LEU A 233 -10.33 -13.49 -9.79
N LYS A 234 -10.51 -14.69 -9.23
CA LYS A 234 -11.54 -15.63 -9.69
C LYS A 234 -12.95 -15.05 -9.60
N GLN A 235 -13.30 -14.35 -8.51
CA GLN A 235 -14.61 -13.70 -8.39
C GLN A 235 -14.77 -12.56 -9.41
N ALA A 236 -13.73 -11.78 -9.67
CA ALA A 236 -13.74 -10.70 -10.64
C ALA A 236 -14.03 -11.23 -12.05
N HIS A 237 -13.34 -12.27 -12.49
CA HIS A 237 -13.61 -12.93 -13.78
C HIS A 237 -15.03 -13.49 -13.91
N GLN A 238 -15.70 -13.80 -12.80
CA GLN A 238 -17.05 -14.39 -12.79
C GLN A 238 -18.17 -13.33 -12.73
N HIS A 239 -17.91 -12.18 -12.12
CA HIS A 239 -18.95 -11.27 -11.67
C HIS A 239 -18.76 -9.81 -12.08
N ALA A 240 -17.58 -9.44 -12.58
CA ALA A 240 -17.38 -8.13 -13.20
C ALA A 240 -18.41 -7.89 -14.31
N ASP A 241 -18.95 -6.68 -14.38
CA ASP A 241 -19.88 -6.26 -15.42
C ASP A 241 -19.17 -6.10 -16.79
N THR A 242 -17.85 -5.89 -16.80
CA THR A 242 -16.98 -5.98 -17.98
C THR A 242 -15.82 -6.96 -17.76
N PRO A 243 -16.06 -8.28 -17.88
CA PRO A 243 -15.03 -9.29 -17.59
C PRO A 243 -13.74 -9.16 -18.42
N ASP A 244 -13.83 -8.60 -19.62
CA ASP A 244 -12.68 -8.38 -20.50
C ASP A 244 -11.71 -7.31 -19.95
N ASP A 245 -12.16 -6.44 -19.03
CA ASP A 245 -11.33 -5.43 -18.36
C ASP A 245 -10.60 -5.98 -17.13
N VAL A 246 -10.91 -7.21 -16.72
CA VAL A 246 -10.28 -7.87 -15.57
C VAL A 246 -8.99 -8.57 -16.06
N PRO A 247 -7.80 -8.18 -15.57
CA PRO A 247 -6.54 -8.82 -15.94
C PRO A 247 -6.52 -10.31 -15.58
N LYS A 248 -5.83 -11.13 -16.38
CA LYS A 248 -5.72 -12.58 -16.12
C LYS A 248 -4.63 -12.92 -15.12
N ASP A 249 -3.53 -12.18 -15.19
CA ASP A 249 -2.40 -12.29 -14.27
C ASP A 249 -1.91 -10.86 -13.99
N PRO A 250 -2.57 -10.11 -13.10
CA PRO A 250 -2.20 -8.73 -12.86
C PRO A 250 -0.89 -8.59 -12.11
N TRP A 251 -0.30 -7.40 -12.24
CA TRP A 251 0.65 -6.87 -11.28
C TRP A 251 -0.09 -6.41 -10.02
N LEU A 252 0.49 -6.69 -8.85
CA LEU A 252 0.19 -6.03 -7.59
C LEU A 252 1.18 -4.88 -7.41
N GLY A 253 0.70 -3.64 -7.34
CA GLY A 253 1.57 -2.47 -7.23
C GLY A 253 1.57 -1.80 -5.87
N ILE A 254 0.43 -1.28 -5.47
CA ILE A 254 0.26 -0.58 -4.20
C ILE A 254 -0.26 -1.56 -3.14
N VAL A 255 0.36 -1.47 -1.96
CA VAL A 255 -0.06 -2.13 -0.73
C VAL A 255 -0.11 -1.07 0.36
N GLU A 256 -1.31 -0.77 0.84
CA GLU A 256 -1.57 0.30 1.80
C GLU A 256 -2.40 -0.19 2.98
N PHE A 257 -2.16 0.37 4.16
CA PHE A 257 -3.04 0.22 5.30
C PHE A 257 -3.36 1.57 5.92
N GLY A 258 -4.64 1.84 6.13
CA GLY A 258 -5.08 3.13 6.62
C GLY A 258 -6.53 3.13 7.08
N THR A 259 -7.10 4.33 7.09
CA THR A 259 -8.50 4.54 7.44
C THR A 259 -9.14 5.54 6.51
N GLU A 260 -10.28 5.20 5.93
CA GLU A 260 -11.15 6.16 5.26
C GLU A 260 -12.00 6.88 6.29
N THR A 261 -12.19 8.18 6.08
CA THR A 261 -12.78 9.09 7.07
C THR A 261 -13.99 9.80 6.47
N TRP A 262 -15.19 9.58 7.02
CA TRP A 262 -16.44 10.16 6.52
C TRP A 262 -17.00 11.25 7.42
N LEU A 263 -17.10 11.00 8.72
CA LEU A 263 -17.78 11.93 9.62
C LEU A 263 -17.23 11.81 11.03
N SER A 264 -17.13 12.93 11.74
CA SER A 264 -16.92 12.99 13.18
C SER A 264 -17.39 14.34 13.72
N ASP A 265 -18.23 14.34 14.77
CA ASP A 265 -18.55 15.54 15.56
C ASP A 265 -17.50 15.76 16.65
N GLY A 266 -16.31 16.18 16.20
CA GLY A 266 -15.14 16.43 17.04
C GLY A 266 -13.90 15.68 16.58
N ASN A 267 -12.81 15.86 17.31
CA ASN A 267 -11.56 15.20 16.97
C ASN A 267 -11.63 13.72 17.32
N VAL A 268 -11.06 12.90 16.44
CA VAL A 268 -10.80 11.48 16.68
C VAL A 268 -9.42 11.13 16.20
N THR A 269 -8.82 10.10 16.77
CA THR A 269 -7.49 9.62 16.40
C THR A 269 -7.53 8.15 16.04
N PHE A 270 -7.18 7.84 14.80
CA PHE A 270 -6.78 6.51 14.36
C PHE A 270 -5.32 6.26 14.71
N THR A 271 -5.01 5.06 15.14
CA THR A 271 -3.71 4.68 15.70
C THR A 271 -3.35 3.34 15.11
N ALA A 272 -2.26 3.27 14.34
CA ALA A 272 -1.82 2.04 13.71
C ALA A 272 -0.33 1.78 13.96
N ALA A 273 0.03 0.52 14.07
CA ALA A 273 1.36 0.07 14.50
C ALA A 273 1.69 -1.33 13.97
N ASN A 274 2.93 -1.76 14.26
CA ASN A 274 3.39 -3.13 14.04
C ASN A 274 3.22 -3.60 12.59
N PHE A 275 3.45 -2.67 11.67
CA PHE A 275 3.42 -2.90 10.24
C PHE A 275 4.47 -3.93 9.84
N GLY A 276 4.06 -4.90 9.03
CA GLY A 276 4.96 -5.88 8.45
C GLY A 276 4.45 -6.34 7.10
N MET A 277 5.37 -6.51 6.16
CA MET A 277 5.12 -7.18 4.89
C MET A 277 6.26 -8.15 4.64
N ARG A 278 5.90 -9.41 4.33
CA ARG A 278 6.85 -10.46 3.91
C ARG A 278 6.34 -11.06 2.62
N LEU A 279 7.11 -10.88 1.55
CA LEU A 279 6.85 -11.47 0.25
C LEU A 279 7.71 -12.73 0.09
N ARG A 280 7.09 -13.81 -0.40
CA ARG A 280 7.79 -15.00 -0.90
C ARG A 280 7.30 -15.25 -2.31
N GLY A 281 8.22 -15.52 -3.21
CA GLY A 281 7.90 -15.79 -4.60
C GLY A 281 9.16 -15.89 -5.44
N ASN A 282 9.01 -16.42 -6.64
CA ASN A 282 10.05 -16.30 -7.65
C ASN A 282 9.89 -14.94 -8.30
N ALA A 283 10.54 -13.93 -7.73
CA ALA A 283 10.88 -12.75 -8.51
C ALA A 283 11.72 -13.27 -9.68
N THR A 284 11.12 -13.44 -10.86
CA THR A 284 11.87 -13.75 -12.06
C THR A 284 12.80 -12.56 -12.26
N ASN A 285 14.06 -12.74 -11.89
CA ASN A 285 15.16 -11.92 -12.35
C ASN A 285 15.05 -11.90 -13.89
N GLY A 286 14.67 -10.75 -14.44
CA GLY A 286 14.90 -10.48 -15.85
C GLY A 286 16.41 -10.55 -16.08
N GLY A 287 16.86 -11.62 -16.74
CA GLY A 287 18.24 -11.81 -17.17
C GLY A 287 19.20 -12.34 -16.10
N ASP A 288 19.29 -13.67 -15.96
CA ASP A 288 20.49 -14.38 -16.41
C ASP A 288 20.17 -15.88 -16.45
N THR A 289 20.17 -16.45 -17.65
CA THR A 289 20.08 -17.90 -17.85
C THR A 289 21.44 -18.41 -18.27
N THR A 290 21.88 -19.44 -17.53
CA THR A 290 22.97 -20.39 -17.80
C THR A 290 24.38 -19.83 -17.52
N SER A 291 25.25 -20.47 -16.74
CA SER A 291 25.39 -21.91 -16.44
C SER A 291 26.51 -22.08 -15.40
N ASP A 292 26.23 -22.75 -14.30
CA ASP A 292 27.27 -23.41 -13.49
C ASP A 292 27.20 -24.90 -13.82
N ASP A 293 28.07 -25.35 -14.72
CA ASP A 293 28.51 -26.74 -14.82
C ASP A 293 30.05 -26.72 -14.69
N ASP A 294 30.54 -27.57 -13.79
CA ASP A 294 31.92 -27.69 -13.33
C ASP A 294 32.92 -28.15 -14.42
N ASP A 295 34.16 -27.64 -14.29
CA ASP A 295 35.49 -28.22 -14.58
C ASP A 295 35.69 -29.24 -15.74
N ASP A 296 36.53 -28.88 -16.73
CA ASP A 296 37.88 -29.46 -16.92
C ASP A 296 38.54 -29.06 -18.28
N ASP A 297 39.71 -28.44 -18.14
CA ASP A 297 40.99 -28.52 -18.89
C ASP A 297 41.16 -28.58 -20.43
N GLU A 298 42.27 -27.92 -20.81
CA GLU A 298 43.13 -28.03 -22.01
C GLU A 298 42.76 -27.46 -23.41
N SER A 299 43.36 -26.29 -23.66
CA SER A 299 44.35 -26.01 -24.74
C SER A 299 43.95 -25.68 -26.19
N SER A 300 44.63 -24.61 -26.65
CA SER A 300 45.17 -24.34 -28.00
C SER A 300 44.34 -23.58 -29.06
N SER A 301 44.80 -22.34 -29.26
CA SER A 301 45.12 -21.67 -30.53
C SER A 301 44.03 -21.36 -31.57
N GLY A 302 43.91 -20.07 -31.90
CA GLY A 302 44.10 -19.64 -33.29
C GLY A 302 42.99 -18.80 -33.93
N GLN A 303 43.36 -17.55 -34.19
CA GLN A 303 43.05 -16.74 -35.38
C GLN A 303 41.71 -16.00 -35.54
N ASP A 304 41.92 -14.75 -35.94
CA ASP A 304 41.00 -13.70 -36.34
C ASP A 304 40.16 -14.10 -37.57
N ASP A 305 38.90 -13.66 -37.61
CA ASP A 305 38.39 -13.03 -38.82
C ASP A 305 37.16 -12.14 -38.57
N ALA A 306 37.10 -11.05 -39.33
CA ALA A 306 36.06 -10.04 -39.29
C ALA A 306 34.97 -10.35 -40.33
N GLY A 307 33.71 -10.03 -40.02
CA GLY A 307 32.67 -9.94 -41.06
C GLY A 307 31.22 -9.98 -40.58
N ASN A 308 30.62 -8.78 -40.55
CA ASN A 308 29.20 -8.42 -40.71
C ASN A 308 28.10 -9.51 -40.69
N ASP A 309 27.05 -9.25 -39.91
CA ASP A 309 25.68 -9.24 -40.44
C ASP A 309 24.81 -8.19 -39.70
N PRO A 310 23.86 -7.51 -40.37
CA PRO A 310 22.95 -6.54 -39.77
C PRO A 310 21.62 -7.19 -39.39
N ASN A 311 21.06 -6.87 -38.22
CA ASN A 311 19.61 -6.77 -38.12
C ASN A 311 19.16 -5.97 -36.90
N GLU A 312 18.28 -5.01 -37.17
CA GLU A 312 17.46 -4.31 -36.19
C GLU A 312 16.55 -5.32 -35.46
N SER A 313 16.46 -5.19 -34.13
CA SER A 313 15.22 -5.48 -33.42
C SER A 313 15.04 -4.44 -32.31
N SER A 314 13.86 -3.85 -32.37
CA SER A 314 13.31 -2.74 -31.59
C SER A 314 13.32 -2.96 -30.09
N GLY A 315 13.62 -1.89 -29.36
CA GLY A 315 13.69 -1.84 -27.91
C GLY A 315 12.36 -2.10 -27.20
N GLN A 316 12.46 -2.79 -26.08
CA GLN A 316 11.40 -2.91 -25.08
C GLN A 316 11.95 -3.10 -23.65
N ASP A 317 13.22 -2.77 -23.39
CA ASP A 317 13.89 -3.08 -22.12
C ASP A 317 14.06 -1.88 -21.18
N ASP A 318 13.69 -0.66 -21.61
CA ASP A 318 13.92 0.56 -20.82
C ASP A 318 12.78 0.89 -19.83
N GLN A 319 11.61 0.22 -19.92
CA GLN A 319 10.44 0.51 -19.07
C GLN A 319 10.43 -0.28 -17.75
N GLU A 320 11.16 -1.39 -17.66
CA GLU A 320 11.15 -2.28 -16.49
C GLU A 320 11.83 -1.64 -15.26
N ASP A 321 12.85 -0.82 -15.51
CA ASP A 321 13.66 -0.12 -14.50
C ASP A 321 12.97 1.11 -13.89
N ASP A 322 12.08 1.77 -14.64
CA ASP A 322 11.55 3.08 -14.24
C ASP A 322 10.50 3.01 -13.14
N ALA A 323 9.64 1.97 -13.10
CA ALA A 323 8.62 1.84 -12.06
C ALA A 323 9.21 1.45 -10.69
N ALA A 324 10.23 0.58 -10.66
CA ALA A 324 10.97 0.27 -9.42
C ALA A 324 11.70 1.53 -8.91
N ARG A 325 12.25 2.34 -9.83
CA ARG A 325 12.86 3.63 -9.49
C ARG A 325 11.86 4.66 -8.98
N LEU A 326 10.62 4.70 -9.49
CA LEU A 326 9.57 5.61 -9.01
C LEU A 326 9.16 5.31 -7.57
N MET A 327 9.09 4.02 -7.18
CA MET A 327 8.81 3.60 -5.80
C MET A 327 9.98 3.94 -4.86
N SER A 328 11.22 3.83 -5.33
CA SER A 328 12.42 4.19 -4.55
C SER A 328 12.67 5.70 -4.43
N ARG A 329 12.20 6.51 -5.40
CA ARG A 329 12.40 7.97 -5.45
C ARG A 329 11.24 8.81 -4.92
N SER A 330 10.11 8.20 -4.56
CA SER A 330 8.95 8.90 -3.97
C SER A 330 9.16 9.24 -2.49
N ALA A 331 10.27 9.94 -2.18
CA ALA A 331 10.50 10.65 -0.92
C ALA A 331 10.57 12.18 -1.12
N LEU A 332 10.33 12.68 -2.35
CA LEU A 332 10.18 14.10 -2.64
C LEU A 332 8.83 14.34 -3.32
N GLY A 333 7.91 14.95 -2.59
CA GLY A 333 6.63 15.39 -3.11
C GLY A 333 6.80 16.36 -4.28
N CYS A 334 6.17 16.01 -5.41
CA CYS A 334 5.83 16.94 -6.46
C CYS A 334 4.36 16.72 -6.83
N VAL A 335 3.53 17.68 -6.45
CA VAL A 335 2.19 17.87 -7.01
C VAL A 335 2.38 18.29 -8.46
N ILE A 336 2.02 17.43 -9.41
CA ILE A 336 1.70 17.87 -10.77
C ILE A 336 0.21 17.67 -10.96
N SER A 337 -0.54 18.75 -10.77
CA SER A 337 -1.94 18.85 -11.17
C SER A 337 -2.00 18.75 -12.70
N ALA A 338 -2.38 17.58 -13.22
CA ALA A 338 -2.79 17.46 -14.62
C ALA A 338 -4.24 17.95 -14.75
N ALA A 339 -4.40 19.27 -14.92
CA ALA A 339 -5.65 19.85 -15.40
C ALA A 339 -5.72 19.67 -16.93
N LEU A 340 -6.53 18.74 -17.41
CA LEU A 340 -7.00 18.73 -18.80
C LEU A 340 -8.49 19.07 -18.82
N VAL A 341 -8.74 20.37 -18.97
CA VAL A 341 -10.06 20.94 -19.24
C VAL A 341 -10.44 20.58 -20.68
N ILE A 342 -11.44 19.71 -20.84
CA ILE A 342 -12.25 19.67 -22.06
C ILE A 342 -13.56 20.38 -21.72
N SER A 343 -13.71 21.61 -22.19
CA SER A 343 -15.02 22.25 -22.31
C SER A 343 -15.19 22.71 -23.76
N ALA A 344 -16.29 22.24 -24.32
CA ALA A 344 -16.74 22.42 -25.69
C ALA A 344 -17.01 23.90 -26.04
N VAL A 345 -16.90 24.23 -27.32
CA VAL A 345 -17.66 25.32 -27.91
C VAL A 345 -18.30 24.84 -29.21
N LEU A 346 -19.63 24.83 -29.18
CA LEU A 346 -20.54 24.78 -30.31
C LEU A 346 -20.33 26.00 -31.22
N SER A 347 -20.32 25.78 -32.52
CA SER A 347 -20.92 26.65 -33.54
C SER A 347 -21.52 25.79 -34.64
#